data_AF-A0AAV5KI22-F1
#
_entry.id   AF-A0AAV5KI22-F1
#
_cell.length_a   1.000
_cell.length_b   1.000
_cell.length_c   1.000
_cell.angle_alpha   90.00
_cell.angle_beta   90.00
_cell.angle_gamma   90.00
#
_symmetry.space_group_name_H-M   'P 1'
#
loop_
_entity.id
_entity.type
_entity.pdbx_description
1 polymer ?
#
loop_
_entity_poly.entity_id
_entity_poly.type
_entity_poly.pdbx_seq_one_letter_code
_entity_poly.pdbx_strand_id
1 'polypeptide(L)'
;MKMEFRFVLFLVALISFLAYFEGSTALNRTSFPEGFVFGAASSAYQYEGAASADGRKPSIWDTFVRLYPGISQHAFVLNRCWRFRIN
;
A
#
# COMPACT_ATOMS: atom_id res chain seq x y z
N MET A 1 -13.38 -7.54 54.32
CA MET A 1 -13.65 -6.37 53.45
C MET A 1 -12.62 -6.09 52.34
N LYS A 2 -11.41 -6.70 52.32
CA LYS A 2 -10.42 -6.52 51.21
C LYS A 2 -10.67 -7.43 49.99
N MET A 3 -11.36 -8.56 50.17
CA MET A 3 -11.69 -9.52 49.11
C MET A 3 -12.76 -8.96 48.17
N GLU A 4 -13.79 -8.28 48.72
CA GLU A 4 -14.86 -7.63 47.95
C GLU A 4 -14.32 -6.54 47.00
N PHE A 5 -13.41 -5.69 47.47
CA PHE A 5 -12.86 -4.61 46.65
C PHE A 5 -12.02 -5.12 45.47
N ARG A 6 -11.22 -6.16 45.70
CA ARG A 6 -10.43 -6.80 44.64
C ARG A 6 -11.31 -7.51 43.62
N PHE A 7 -12.43 -8.08 44.06
CA PHE A 7 -13.42 -8.71 43.20
C PHE A 7 -14.14 -7.68 42.32
N VAL A 8 -14.55 -6.55 42.90
CA VAL A 8 -15.18 -5.44 42.15
C VAL A 8 -14.24 -4.89 41.08
N LEU A 9 -12.96 -4.67 41.40
CA LEU A 9 -11.97 -4.21 40.41
C LEU A 9 -11.77 -5.20 39.27
N PHE A 10 -11.75 -6.50 39.58
CA PHE A 10 -11.62 -7.55 38.56
C PHE A 10 -12.85 -7.62 37.66
N LEU A 11 -14.06 -7.51 38.23
CA LEU A 11 -15.30 -7.49 37.46
C LEU A 11 -15.40 -6.27 36.55
N VAL A 12 -15.03 -5.08 37.04
CA VAL A 12 -15.02 -3.86 36.21
C VAL A 12 -13.98 -3.96 35.10
N ALA A 13 -12.80 -4.52 35.38
CA ALA A 13 -11.76 -4.76 34.36
C ALA A 13 -12.22 -5.78 33.31
N LEU A 14 -12.89 -6.86 33.72
CA LEU A 14 -13.44 -7.88 32.83
C LEU A 14 -14.56 -7.32 31.94
N ILE A 15 -15.50 -6.56 32.51
CA ILE A 15 -16.58 -5.91 31.77
C ILE A 15 -16.02 -4.89 30.78
N SER A 16 -15.03 -4.09 31.20
CA SER A 16 -14.32 -3.16 30.31
C SER A 16 -13.60 -3.88 29.18
N PHE A 17 -12.94 -5.01 29.47
CA PHE A 17 -12.24 -5.83 28.47
C PHE A 17 -13.19 -6.48 27.46
N LEU A 18 -14.34 -6.99 27.92
CA LEU A 18 -15.38 -7.56 27.05
C LEU A 18 -16.10 -6.49 26.22
N ALA A 19 -16.30 -5.29 26.77
CA ALA A 19 -16.89 -4.15 26.05
C ALA A 19 -15.92 -3.51 25.04
N TYR A 20 -14.60 -3.65 25.23
CA TYR A 20 -13.58 -3.15 24.29
C TYR A 20 -13.41 -4.04 23.05
N PHE A 21 -14.09 -5.19 23.00
CA PHE A 21 -14.10 -6.04 21.81
C PHE A 21 -15.07 -5.47 20.78
N GLU A 22 -14.80 -4.25 20.31
CA GLU A 22 -15.36 -3.77 19.06
C GLU A 22 -14.81 -4.65 17.94
N GLY A 23 -15.65 -5.58 17.50
CA GLY A 23 -15.39 -6.34 16.29
C GLY A 23 -15.16 -5.36 15.16
N SER A 24 -13.94 -5.36 14.61
CA SER A 24 -13.60 -4.56 13.45
C SER A 24 -14.61 -4.88 12.35
N THR A 25 -15.49 -3.92 12.03
CA THR A 25 -16.42 -4.07 10.91
C THR A 25 -15.57 -4.03 9.65
N ALA A 26 -15.24 -5.20 9.11
CA ALA A 26 -14.40 -5.31 7.93
C ALA A 26 -15.04 -4.50 6.79
N LEU A 27 -14.37 -3.43 6.36
CA LEU A 27 -14.81 -2.64 5.22
C LEU A 27 -14.85 -3.55 4.00
N ASN A 28 -16.02 -3.63 3.36
CA ASN A 28 -16.25 -4.52 2.24
C ASN A 28 -16.87 -3.75 1.07
N ARG A 29 -17.07 -4.43 -0.06
CA ARG A 29 -17.66 -3.82 -1.27
C ARG A 29 -19.06 -3.23 -1.00
N THR A 30 -19.82 -3.82 -0.07
CA THR A 30 -21.18 -3.39 0.29
C THR A 30 -21.21 -2.11 1.14
N SER A 31 -20.05 -1.68 1.66
CA SER A 31 -19.90 -0.38 2.32
C SER A 31 -19.88 0.80 1.35
N PHE A 32 -19.82 0.55 0.03
CA PHE A 32 -19.75 1.59 -1.01
C PHE A 32 -21.05 1.59 -1.84
N PRO A 33 -21.48 2.76 -2.39
CA PRO A 33 -22.66 2.85 -3.23
C PRO A 33 -22.62 1.92 -4.44
N GLU A 34 -23.80 1.52 -4.92
CA GLU A 34 -23.93 0.76 -6.15
C GLU A 34 -23.37 1.60 -7.32
N GLY A 35 -22.52 0.99 -8.15
CA GLY A 35 -21.81 1.69 -9.22
C GLY A 35 -20.46 2.31 -8.83
N PHE A 36 -19.99 2.16 -7.58
CA PHE A 36 -18.64 2.60 -7.20
C PHE A 36 -17.57 1.78 -7.95
N VAL A 37 -16.66 2.48 -8.64
CA VAL A 37 -15.57 1.87 -9.42
C VAL A 37 -14.28 1.86 -8.61
N PHE A 38 -13.79 0.66 -8.32
CA PHE A 38 -12.44 0.46 -7.81
C PHE A 38 -11.50 0.20 -8.98
N GLY A 39 -10.33 0.79 -8.97
CA GLY A 39 -9.32 0.61 -10.01
C GLY A 39 -7.91 0.77 -9.46
N ALA A 40 -6.93 0.49 -10.32
CA ALA A 40 -5.53 0.73 -10.08
C ALA A 40 -4.98 1.61 -11.21
N ALA A 41 -3.99 2.45 -10.91
CA ALA A 41 -3.34 3.32 -11.88
C ALA A 41 -1.83 3.11 -11.87
N SER A 42 -1.20 3.31 -13.01
CA SER A 42 0.26 3.26 -13.19
C SER A 42 0.73 4.43 -14.05
N SER A 43 2.05 4.67 -14.09
CA SER A 43 2.65 5.66 -14.99
C SER A 43 3.63 5.01 -15.96
N ALA A 44 3.70 5.58 -17.17
CA ALA A 44 4.52 5.06 -18.28
C ALA A 44 5.99 4.91 -17.88
N TYR A 45 6.60 5.95 -17.30
CA TYR A 45 8.02 5.93 -16.91
C TYR A 45 8.33 4.94 -15.78
N GLN A 46 7.35 4.64 -14.91
CA GLN A 46 7.51 3.68 -13.83
C GLN A 46 7.35 2.22 -14.29
N TYR A 47 6.51 1.97 -15.30
CA TYR A 47 6.09 0.60 -15.64
C TYR A 47 6.57 0.09 -17.01
N GLU A 48 6.56 0.92 -18.05
CA GLU A 48 6.83 0.46 -19.42
C GLU A 48 8.30 0.01 -19.62
N GLY A 49 9.25 0.74 -19.04
CA GLY A 49 10.67 0.53 -19.33
C GLY A 49 10.99 0.87 -20.79
N ALA A 50 11.89 0.07 -21.42
CA ALA A 50 12.26 0.19 -22.83
C ALA A 50 12.57 1.63 -23.29
N ALA A 51 13.19 2.43 -22.42
CA ALA A 51 13.37 3.87 -22.60
C ALA A 51 14.23 4.25 -23.83
N SER A 52 14.94 3.27 -24.41
CA SER A 52 15.78 3.41 -25.62
C SER A 52 15.35 2.53 -26.79
N ALA A 53 14.18 1.89 -26.72
CA ALA A 53 13.67 1.01 -27.79
C ALA A 53 12.70 1.75 -28.73
N ASP A 54 12.46 1.14 -29.90
CA ASP A 54 11.35 1.45 -30.82
C ASP A 54 11.20 2.93 -31.21
N GLY A 55 12.32 3.67 -31.26
CA GLY A 55 12.33 5.08 -31.67
C GLY A 55 11.75 6.05 -30.63
N ARG A 56 11.53 5.62 -29.38
CA ARG A 56 11.12 6.51 -28.28
C ARG A 56 12.15 7.62 -28.07
N LYS A 57 11.67 8.87 -28.00
CA LYS A 57 12.52 10.03 -27.70
C LYS A 57 12.76 10.16 -26.18
N PRO A 58 13.93 10.66 -25.76
CA PRO A 58 14.22 10.90 -24.35
C PRO A 58 13.22 11.87 -23.72
N SER A 59 12.72 11.51 -22.54
CA SER A 59 11.94 12.40 -21.68
C SER A 59 12.85 13.17 -20.71
N ILE A 60 12.30 14.18 -20.04
CA ILE A 60 13.01 14.92 -18.98
C ILE A 60 13.50 13.97 -17.89
N TRP A 61 12.67 12.97 -17.53
CA TRP A 61 13.01 11.98 -16.51
C TRP A 61 14.23 11.13 -16.88
N ASP A 62 14.40 10.82 -18.18
CA ASP A 62 15.58 10.08 -18.66
C ASP A 62 16.87 10.88 -18.41
N THR A 63 16.82 12.20 -18.66
CA THR A 63 17.97 13.09 -18.42
C THR A 63 18.22 13.28 -16.93
N PHE A 64 17.18 13.50 -16.14
CA PHE A 64 17.28 13.73 -14.70
C PHE A 64 17.90 12.53 -13.96
N VAL A 65 17.42 11.32 -14.25
CA VAL A 65 17.94 10.08 -13.65
C VAL A 65 19.41 9.82 -14.02
N ARG A 66 19.81 10.15 -15.25
CA ARG A 66 21.21 10.06 -15.68
C ARG A 66 22.14 11.03 -14.96
N LEU A 67 21.66 12.25 -14.69
CA LEU A 67 22.48 13.29 -14.04
C LEU A 67 22.63 13.07 -12.53
N TYR A 68 21.67 12.40 -11.89
CA TYR A 68 21.65 12.21 -10.44
C TYR A 68 21.44 10.73 -10.07
N PRO A 69 22.48 9.88 -10.16
CA PRO A 69 22.34 8.44 -9.89
C PRO A 69 22.01 8.10 -8.43
N GLY A 70 22.25 9.02 -7.48
CA GLY A 70 21.94 8.84 -6.06
C GLY A 70 20.44 8.79 -5.74
N ILE A 71 19.60 9.41 -6.57
CA ILE A 71 18.13 9.37 -6.43
C ILE A 71 17.50 8.25 -7.26
N SER A 72 18.22 7.68 -8.22
CA SER A 72 17.73 6.62 -9.09
C SER A 72 17.89 5.21 -8.52
N GLN A 73 18.52 5.07 -7.36
CA GLN A 73 18.68 3.79 -6.65
C GLN A 73 17.30 3.14 -6.34
N HIS A 74 16.27 3.98 -6.18
CA HIS A 74 14.87 3.58 -6.01
C HIS A 74 14.01 3.77 -7.28
N ALA A 75 14.56 4.39 -8.33
CA ALA A 75 13.89 4.52 -9.61
C ALA A 75 14.14 3.24 -10.43
N PHE A 76 13.11 2.41 -10.50
CA PHE A 76 13.02 1.10 -11.15
C PHE A 76 13.25 1.10 -12.69
N VAL A 77 13.90 2.13 -13.22
CA VAL A 77 13.84 2.56 -14.62
C VAL A 77 14.83 1.81 -15.52
N LEU A 78 15.90 1.23 -14.97
CA LEU A 78 16.98 0.64 -15.77
C LEU A 78 16.93 -0.90 -15.82
N ASN A 79 15.87 -1.46 -16.39
CA ASN A 79 15.82 -2.88 -16.83
C ASN A 79 15.63 -3.96 -15.76
N ARG A 80 14.66 -3.83 -14.85
CA ARG A 80 14.24 -4.99 -14.01
C ARG A 80 12.77 -5.40 -14.11
N CYS A 81 11.88 -4.59 -14.68
CA CYS A 81 10.47 -4.99 -14.86
C CYS A 81 10.27 -6.07 -15.94
N TRP A 82 11.18 -6.15 -16.92
CA TRP A 82 11.12 -7.12 -18.04
C TRP A 82 11.65 -8.53 -17.71
N ARG A 83 12.03 -8.84 -16.46
CA ARG A 83 12.47 -10.20 -16.08
C ARG A 83 11.32 -11.14 -15.72
N PHE A 84 10.09 -10.82 -16.13
CA PHE A 84 9.04 -11.82 -16.36
C PHE A 84 8.92 -12.06 -17.87
N ARG A 85 9.81 -12.90 -18.41
CA ARG A 85 9.54 -13.57 -19.68
C ARG A 85 8.43 -14.58 -19.38
N ILE A 86 7.21 -14.26 -19.76
CA ILE A 86 6.15 -15.25 -19.93
C ILE A 86 6.68 -16.23 -20.97
N ASN A 87 7.02 -17.43 -20.51
CA ASN A 87 7.18 -18.64 -21.32
C ASN A 87 6.33 -19.71 -20.67
#